data_AF-A0A7W7YFY7-F1
#
_entry.id   AF-A0A7W7YFY7-F1
#
_cell.length_a   1.000
_cell.length_b   1.000
_cell.length_c   1.000
_cell.angle_alpha   90.00
_cell.angle_beta   90.00
_cell.angle_gamma   90.00
#
_symmetry.space_group_name_H-M   'P 1'
#
loop_
_entity.id
_entity.type
_entity.pdbx_description
1 polymer ?
#
loop_
_entity_poly.entity_id
_entity_poly.type
_entity_poly.pdbx_seq_one_letter_code
_entity_poly.pdbx_strand_id
1 'polypeptide(L)'
;MRITLSLLGLVFAQLTYGADALTYEGYERDRVLIRSTYRLVESKINASSGEAGQAAQRIFKNIRFVGLTRQQVLGILGDPKTISDYGIAADGAADSPLTYRFDSGFGGWEYTLRFAKGVVTQVDERGLN
;
A
#
# COMPACT_ATOMS: atom_id res chain seq x y z
N MET A 1 -41.95 -18.09 -45.06
CA MET A 1 -40.69 -18.39 -44.34
C MET A 1 -40.30 -17.20 -43.49
N ARG A 2 -40.34 -17.33 -42.16
CA ARG A 2 -39.77 -16.36 -41.22
C ARG A 2 -38.65 -17.11 -40.48
N ILE A 3 -37.41 -16.66 -40.66
CA ILE A 3 -36.25 -17.22 -39.98
C ILE A 3 -35.92 -16.30 -38.81
N THR A 4 -35.90 -16.92 -37.64
CA THR A 4 -35.55 -16.40 -36.32
C THR A 4 -34.03 -16.37 -36.11
N LEU A 5 -33.59 -15.71 -35.03
CA LEU A 5 -32.24 -15.72 -34.40
C LEU A 5 -31.19 -14.77 -35.03
N SER A 6 -30.36 -14.00 -34.31
CA SER A 6 -29.80 -14.20 -32.96
C SER A 6 -29.43 -12.87 -32.26
N LEU A 7 -29.55 -12.89 -30.92
CA LEU A 7 -28.95 -11.97 -29.97
C LEU A 7 -27.45 -11.80 -30.23
N LEU A 8 -26.97 -10.55 -30.33
CA LEU A 8 -25.55 -10.23 -30.16
C LEU A 8 -25.34 -9.79 -28.71
N GLY A 9 -24.99 -10.76 -27.86
CA GLY A 9 -24.57 -10.49 -26.48
C GLY A 9 -23.23 -9.77 -26.47
N LEU A 10 -23.22 -8.52 -26.00
CA LEU A 10 -22.00 -7.86 -25.55
C LEU A 10 -21.58 -8.52 -24.23
N VAL A 11 -20.77 -9.57 -24.33
CA VAL A 11 -20.09 -10.14 -23.17
C VAL A 11 -18.97 -9.16 -22.78
N PHE A 12 -19.25 -8.29 -21.83
CA PHE A 12 -18.19 -7.65 -21.05
C PHE A 12 -17.49 -8.76 -20.27
N ALA A 13 -16.39 -9.28 -20.82
CA ALA A 13 -15.43 -10.05 -20.07
C ALA A 13 -14.79 -9.11 -19.04
N GLN A 14 -15.45 -8.96 -17.89
CA GLN A 14 -14.79 -8.52 -16.68
C GLN A 14 -13.78 -9.62 -16.34
N LEU A 15 -12.54 -9.43 -16.81
CA LEU A 15 -11.37 -10.08 -16.24
C LEU A 15 -11.25 -9.56 -14.81
N THR A 16 -12.05 -10.11 -13.90
CA THR A 16 -11.73 -10.16 -12.48
C THR A 16 -10.52 -11.06 -12.38
N TYR A 17 -9.34 -10.51 -12.71
CA TYR A 17 -8.07 -11.10 -12.33
C TYR A 17 -8.18 -11.33 -10.83
N GLY A 18 -8.16 -12.60 -10.45
CA GLY A 18 -8.66 -13.09 -9.17
C GLY A 18 -8.17 -12.20 -8.03
N ALA A 19 -9.13 -11.72 -7.25
CA ALA A 19 -8.91 -11.33 -5.87
C ALA A 19 -8.59 -12.59 -5.05
N ASP A 20 -7.55 -13.34 -5.43
CA ASP A 20 -6.81 -14.16 -4.48
C ASP A 20 -6.42 -13.17 -3.39
N ALA A 21 -6.97 -13.38 -2.20
CA ALA A 21 -6.96 -12.38 -1.15
C ALA A 21 -5.53 -11.87 -0.96
N LEU A 22 -5.31 -10.56 -1.13
CA LEU A 22 -4.05 -9.86 -0.87
C LEU A 22 -3.78 -9.84 0.65
N THR A 23 -3.87 -10.99 1.29
CA THR A 23 -3.91 -11.14 2.73
C THR A 23 -3.16 -12.41 3.12
N TYR A 24 -2.64 -12.39 4.33
CA TYR A 24 -1.93 -13.48 4.97
C TYR A 24 -2.44 -13.58 6.42
N GLU A 25 -2.10 -14.66 7.12
CA GLU A 25 -2.47 -14.81 8.52
C GLU A 25 -1.92 -13.63 9.35
N GLY A 26 -2.80 -12.88 10.01
CA GLY A 26 -2.43 -11.70 10.79
C GLY A 26 -2.39 -10.38 10.02
N TYR A 27 -2.74 -10.36 8.73
CA TYR A 27 -2.77 -9.13 7.91
C TYR A 27 -3.58 -8.00 8.55
N GLU A 28 -4.82 -8.23 9.01
CA GLU A 28 -5.64 -7.17 9.62
C GLU A 28 -4.99 -6.59 10.89
N ARG A 29 -4.29 -7.43 11.67
CA ARG A 29 -3.52 -6.95 12.82
C ARG A 29 -2.38 -6.04 12.37
N ASP A 30 -1.63 -6.45 11.35
CA ASP A 30 -0.49 -5.68 10.85
C ASP A 30 -0.94 -4.35 10.21
N ARG A 31 -2.08 -4.32 9.51
CA ARG A 31 -2.67 -3.07 8.98
C ARG A 31 -2.99 -2.05 10.05
N VAL A 32 -3.35 -2.51 11.25
CA VAL A 32 -3.57 -1.62 12.40
C VAL A 32 -2.22 -1.22 12.99
N LEU A 33 -1.32 -2.18 13.20
CA LEU A 33 -0.02 -1.96 13.83
C LEU A 33 0.90 -1.03 13.06
N ILE A 34 0.81 -0.93 11.73
CA ILE A 34 1.61 0.04 10.97
C ILE A 34 1.37 1.50 11.38
N ARG A 35 0.29 1.81 12.11
CA ARG A 35 0.00 3.14 12.69
C ARG A 35 0.39 3.26 14.15
N SER A 36 1.01 2.24 14.73
CA SER A 36 1.53 2.27 16.10
C SER A 36 2.66 3.29 16.18
N THR A 37 2.49 4.29 17.04
CA THR A 37 3.45 5.37 17.23
C THR A 37 3.79 5.55 18.70
N TYR A 38 4.93 6.18 18.95
CA TYR A 38 5.31 6.65 20.28
C TYR A 38 5.81 8.09 20.20
N ARG A 39 5.68 8.81 21.31
CA ARG A 39 6.02 10.24 21.36
C ARG A 39 7.50 10.41 21.69
N LEU A 40 8.25 11.02 20.78
CA LEU A 40 9.56 11.59 21.07
C LEU A 40 9.35 12.93 21.80
N VAL A 41 9.69 12.97 23.09
CA VAL A 41 9.35 14.09 23.98
C VAL A 41 10.02 15.38 23.54
N GLU A 42 11.31 15.32 23.22
CA GLU A 42 12.13 16.50 22.88
C GLU A 42 11.70 17.13 21.56
N SER A 43 11.53 16.32 20.52
CA SER A 43 11.16 16.79 19.18
C SER A 43 9.67 17.00 19.01
N LYS A 44 8.83 16.54 19.96
CA LYS A 44 7.37 16.59 19.86
C LYS A 44 6.85 15.93 18.56
N ILE A 45 7.43 14.78 18.22
CA ILE A 45 7.11 13.98 17.03
C ILE A 45 6.50 12.65 17.47
N ASN A 46 5.45 12.20 16.79
CA ASN A 46 4.95 10.83 16.85
C ASN A 46 5.73 9.98 15.86
N ALA A 47 6.75 9.28 16.36
CA ALA A 47 7.59 8.38 15.57
C ALA A 47 6.95 6.98 15.49
N SER A 48 7.31 6.22 14.46
CA SER A 48 6.84 4.84 14.30
C SER A 48 7.43 3.95 15.40
N SER A 49 6.59 3.11 16.01
CA SER A 49 7.07 2.12 16.99
C SER A 49 7.83 0.96 16.31
N GLY A 50 8.57 0.18 17.09
CA GLY A 50 9.20 -1.04 16.59
C GLY A 50 8.19 -2.05 16.04
N GLU A 51 7.01 -2.14 16.64
CA GLU A 51 5.92 -3.00 16.17
C GLU A 51 5.40 -2.56 14.80
N ALA A 52 5.29 -1.24 14.57
CA ALA A 52 4.89 -0.70 13.27
C ALA A 52 5.91 -1.07 12.18
N GLY A 53 7.21 -0.96 12.49
CA GLY A 53 8.28 -1.37 11.57
C GLY A 53 8.21 -2.87 11.24
N GLN A 54 8.02 -3.72 12.24
CA GLN A 54 7.89 -5.17 12.03
C GLN A 54 6.61 -5.55 11.25
N ALA A 55 5.49 -4.88 11.53
CA ALA A 55 4.24 -5.05 10.79
C ALA A 55 4.41 -4.64 9.33
N ALA A 56 5.07 -3.51 9.07
CA ALA A 56 5.39 -3.07 7.71
C ALA A 56 6.23 -4.11 6.97
N GLN A 57 7.30 -4.62 7.57
CA GLN A 57 8.13 -5.67 6.98
C GLN A 57 7.31 -6.91 6.62
N ARG A 58 6.40 -7.36 7.49
CA ARG A 58 5.51 -8.49 7.18
C ARG A 58 4.58 -8.19 6.01
N ILE A 59 3.99 -7.01 5.97
CA ILE A 59 3.12 -6.60 4.85
C ILE A 59 3.91 -6.57 3.54
N PHE A 60 5.04 -5.87 3.48
CA PHE A 60 5.86 -5.73 2.26
C PHE A 60 6.51 -7.04 1.81
N LYS A 61 6.72 -8.00 2.74
CA LYS A 61 7.20 -9.34 2.41
C LYS A 61 6.11 -10.25 1.84
N ASN A 62 4.89 -10.16 2.34
CA ASN A 62 3.82 -11.12 2.00
C ASN A 62 2.85 -10.62 0.92
N ILE A 63 2.73 -9.30 0.71
CA ILE A 63 1.86 -8.73 -0.31
C ILE A 63 2.65 -8.41 -1.57
N ARG A 64 2.19 -8.93 -2.71
CA ARG A 64 2.71 -8.54 -4.03
C ARG A 64 2.07 -7.21 -4.46
N PHE A 65 2.81 -6.12 -4.34
CA PHE A 65 2.34 -4.80 -4.74
C PHE A 65 2.45 -4.50 -6.23
N VAL A 66 3.43 -5.09 -6.93
CA VAL A 66 3.63 -4.87 -8.37
C VAL A 66 2.37 -5.30 -9.14
N GLY A 67 1.85 -4.39 -9.97
CA GLY A 67 0.61 -4.55 -10.72
C GLY A 67 -0.63 -3.97 -10.03
N LEU A 68 -0.55 -3.59 -8.75
CA LEU A 68 -1.67 -2.94 -8.06
C LEU A 68 -1.82 -1.50 -8.51
N THR A 69 -3.07 -1.05 -8.62
CA THR A 69 -3.38 0.36 -8.84
C THR A 69 -3.07 1.19 -7.59
N ARG A 70 -2.86 2.50 -7.78
CA ARG A 70 -2.64 3.42 -6.67
C ARG A 70 -3.77 3.40 -5.63
N GLN A 71 -5.02 3.29 -6.07
CA GLN A 71 -6.18 3.20 -5.17
C GLN A 71 -6.17 1.90 -4.35
N GLN A 72 -5.76 0.77 -4.96
CA GLN A 72 -5.62 -0.49 -4.24
C GLN A 72 -4.53 -0.40 -3.17
N VAL A 73 -3.37 0.19 -3.49
CA VAL A 73 -2.28 0.41 -2.53
C VAL A 73 -2.78 1.26 -1.34
N LEU A 74 -3.45 2.38 -1.61
CA LEU A 74 -4.05 3.22 -0.57
C LEU A 74 -5.15 2.50 0.21
N GLY A 75 -5.90 1.59 -0.40
CA GLY A 75 -6.88 0.76 0.31
C GLY A 75 -6.24 -0.23 1.30
N ILE A 76 -5.07 -0.76 0.94
CA ILE A 76 -4.31 -1.71 1.77
C ILE A 76 -3.63 -0.97 2.93
N LEU A 77 -2.82 0.04 2.59
CA LEU A 77 -1.88 0.69 3.52
C LEU A 77 -2.43 2.00 4.11
N GLY A 78 -3.39 2.65 3.46
CA GLY A 78 -3.82 4.01 3.74
C GLY A 78 -2.86 5.08 3.20
N ASP A 79 -3.15 6.34 3.48
CA ASP A 79 -2.28 7.45 3.12
C ASP A 79 -0.98 7.41 3.95
N PRO A 80 0.22 7.54 3.34
CA PRO A 80 1.47 7.48 4.08
C PRO A 80 1.60 8.54 5.19
N LYS A 81 0.93 9.70 5.07
CA LYS A 81 0.92 10.73 6.12
C LYS A 81 0.27 10.26 7.42
N THR A 82 -0.59 9.24 7.36
CA THR A 82 -1.30 8.72 8.52
C THR A 82 -0.50 7.72 9.34
N ILE A 83 0.69 7.32 8.88
CA ILE A 83 1.55 6.33 9.54
C ILE A 83 2.25 6.92 10.77
N SER A 84 2.86 8.09 10.60
CA SER A 84 3.61 8.81 11.64
C SER A 84 3.79 10.27 11.24
N ASP A 85 4.36 11.08 12.12
CA ASP A 85 4.63 12.48 11.82
C ASP A 85 5.69 12.65 10.71
N TYR A 86 6.55 11.64 10.48
CA TYR A 86 7.53 11.61 9.38
C TYR A 86 6.91 11.29 8.01
N GLY A 87 5.65 10.86 7.95
CA GLY A 87 4.96 10.54 6.70
C GLY A 87 4.75 11.78 5.83
N ILE A 88 4.73 11.56 4.51
CA ILE A 88 4.40 12.58 3.50
C ILE A 88 3.06 12.18 2.87
N ALA A 89 2.16 13.15 2.67
CA ALA A 89 0.85 12.89 2.11
C ALA A 89 0.94 12.32 0.70
N ALA A 90 0.04 11.39 0.39
CA ALA A 90 -0.13 10.95 -0.98
C ALA A 90 -0.62 12.15 -1.81
N ASP A 91 0.02 12.43 -2.94
CA ASP A 91 -0.51 13.40 -3.88
C ASP A 91 -1.67 12.82 -4.72
N GLY A 92 -2.27 13.62 -5.59
CA GLY A 92 -3.37 13.18 -6.45
C GLY A 92 -2.95 12.51 -7.76
N ALA A 93 -1.65 12.47 -8.08
CA ALA A 93 -1.18 12.05 -9.39
C ALA A 93 -1.06 10.51 -9.47
N ALA A 94 -1.62 9.92 -10.53
CA ALA A 94 -1.68 8.47 -10.69
C ALA A 94 -0.31 7.78 -10.75
N ASP A 95 0.69 8.47 -11.30
CA ASP A 95 2.06 7.96 -11.49
C ASP A 95 3.05 8.46 -10.43
N SER A 96 2.59 9.25 -9.48
CA SER A 96 3.47 9.71 -8.41
C SER A 96 3.74 8.63 -7.38
N PRO A 97 4.99 8.50 -6.91
CA PRO A 97 5.35 7.47 -5.95
C PRO A 97 4.64 7.65 -4.61
N LEU A 98 4.34 6.53 -3.96
CA LEU A 98 3.92 6.50 -2.56
C LEU A 98 5.10 6.06 -1.70
N THR A 99 5.47 6.90 -0.72
CA THR A 99 6.61 6.63 0.16
C THR A 99 6.12 6.43 1.58
N TYR A 100 6.22 5.19 2.07
CA TYR A 100 5.84 4.80 3.43
C TYR A 100 7.08 4.76 4.31
N ARG A 101 7.18 5.74 5.22
CA ARG A 101 8.32 5.91 6.13
C ARG A 101 7.96 5.42 7.53
N PHE A 102 8.67 4.38 7.97
CA PHE A 102 8.60 3.81 9.31
C PHE A 102 9.84 4.20 10.08
N ASP A 103 9.86 5.44 10.57
CA ASP A 103 11.01 6.05 11.23
C ASP A 103 10.76 6.19 12.72
N SER A 104 11.65 5.58 13.51
CA SER A 104 11.59 5.61 14.97
C SER A 104 12.24 6.88 15.57
N GLY A 105 12.92 7.71 14.79
CA GLY A 105 13.79 8.79 15.26
C GLY A 105 15.22 8.35 15.59
N PHE A 106 15.49 7.04 15.58
CA PHE A 106 16.81 6.44 15.78
C PHE A 106 17.20 5.50 14.62
N GLY A 107 16.46 5.58 13.51
CA GLY A 107 16.56 4.68 12.37
C GLY A 107 15.21 4.02 12.04
N GLY A 108 15.20 3.21 10.99
CA GLY A 108 13.98 2.60 10.48
C GLY A 108 14.06 2.19 9.02
N TRP A 109 12.90 2.15 8.35
CA TRP A 109 12.78 1.73 6.97
C TRP A 109 11.86 2.64 6.17
N GLU A 110 12.14 2.78 4.89
CA GLU A 110 11.30 3.45 3.92
C GLU A 110 11.00 2.51 2.75
N TYR A 111 9.72 2.42 2.40
CA TYR A 111 9.23 1.67 1.25
C TYR A 111 8.65 2.64 0.22
N THR A 112 9.22 2.68 -0.98
CA THR A 112 8.74 3.53 -2.07
C THR A 112 8.10 2.69 -3.16
N LEU A 113 6.79 2.85 -3.36
CA LEU A 113 6.09 2.23 -4.48
C LEU A 113 6.10 3.21 -5.66
N ARG A 114 6.73 2.80 -6.77
CA ARG A 114 6.77 3.58 -8.01
C ARG A 114 5.65 3.15 -8.93
N PHE A 115 5.00 4.13 -9.54
CA PHE A 115 3.88 3.93 -10.43
C PHE A 115 4.25 4.32 -11.86
N ALA A 116 3.69 3.59 -12.82
CA ALA A 116 3.67 4.00 -14.22
C ALA A 116 2.36 3.54 -14.85
N LYS A 117 1.68 4.45 -15.57
CA LYS A 117 0.35 4.21 -16.13
C LYS A 117 -0.66 3.77 -15.05
N GLY A 118 -0.56 4.34 -13.85
CA GLY A 118 -1.49 4.15 -12.73
C GLY A 118 -1.32 2.85 -11.94
N VAL A 119 -0.31 2.02 -12.24
CA VAL A 119 -0.02 0.76 -11.53
C VAL A 119 1.40 0.72 -11.00
N VAL A 120 1.61 0.01 -9.88
CA VAL A 120 2.92 -0.20 -9.29
C VAL A 120 3.80 -1.01 -10.24
N THR A 121 4.96 -0.48 -10.58
CA THR A 121 5.97 -1.18 -11.38
C THR A 121 7.15 -1.67 -10.54
N GLN A 122 7.41 -1.01 -9.41
CA GLN A 122 8.56 -1.28 -8.56
C GLN A 122 8.26 -0.91 -7.10
N VAL A 123 8.87 -1.66 -6.18
CA VAL A 123 8.92 -1.35 -4.76
C VAL A 123 10.38 -1.27 -4.37
N ASP A 124 10.81 -0.09 -3.92
CA ASP A 124 12.15 0.13 -3.37
C ASP A 124 12.11 0.08 -1.85
N GLU A 125 13.14 -0.50 -1.24
CA GLU A 125 13.34 -0.53 0.20
C GLU A 125 14.66 0.18 0.55
N ARG A 126 14.62 1.08 1.54
CA ARG A 126 15.78 1.81 2.01
C ARG A 126 15.82 1.86 3.54
N GLY A 127 16.95 1.49 4.13
CA GLY A 127 17.20 1.68 5.55
C GLY A 127 17.40 3.15 5.91
N LEU A 128 16.93 3.56 7.10
CA LEU A 128 17.15 4.87 7.68
C LEU A 128 18.18 4.74 8.80
N ASN A 129 19.18 5.62 8.79
CA ASN A 129 20.24 5.72 9.79
C ASN A 129 20.02 6.92 10.70
#